data_AF-V5GBF5-F1
#
_entry.id   AF-V5GBF5-F1
#
_cell.length_a   1.000
_cell.length_b   1.000
_cell.length_c   1.000
_cell.angle_alpha   90.00
_cell.angle_beta   90.00
_cell.angle_gamma   90.00
#
_symmetry.space_group_name_H-M   'P 1'
#
loop_
_entity.id
_entity.type
_entity.pdbx_description
1 polymer ?
#
loop_
_entity_poly.entity_id
_entity_poly.type
_entity_poly.pdbx_seq_one_letter_code
_entity_poly.pdbx_strand_id
1 'polypeptide(L)'
;PKLTNKQLVKNKSNSRRTQQSKQTKNKNNSAHNIVVVRGATSNTPGTEKDPDVVRLQGIPMFLPIMRATLSLPAARDPEVLERLDPTPLRNLCLRYQRHLTTAASLVATEQNHLTQKVREVDGEINKIFTAATDKQRKFAKYAEKLSKVQELS
;
A
#
# COMPACT_ATOMS: atom_id res chain seq x y z
N PRO A 1 -3.55 34.71 -1.36
CA PRO A 1 -4.34 33.46 -1.45
C PRO A 1 -4.51 32.81 -0.06
N LYS A 2 -5.74 32.86 0.46
CA LYS A 2 -6.26 32.06 1.59
C LYS A 2 -6.29 30.57 1.16
N LEU A 3 -6.25 29.52 2.00
CA LEU A 3 -7.06 29.15 3.18
C LEU A 3 -6.31 28.01 3.94
N THR A 4 -6.16 28.06 5.27
CA THR A 4 -6.85 27.23 6.32
C THR A 4 -6.82 25.70 6.09
N ASN A 5 -6.53 24.85 7.08
CA ASN A 5 -7.53 24.33 8.05
C ASN A 5 -6.81 23.52 9.18
N LYS A 6 -6.86 23.95 10.44
CA LYS A 6 -7.60 23.39 11.61
C LYS A 6 -7.23 21.99 12.14
N GLN A 7 -6.71 21.98 13.38
CA GLN A 7 -7.17 21.23 14.60
C GLN A 7 -6.06 21.46 15.68
N LEU A 8 -6.19 22.21 16.78
CA LEU A 8 -7.14 22.24 17.92
C LEU A 8 -7.36 20.84 18.54
N VAL A 9 -6.48 20.37 19.45
CA VAL A 9 -6.38 20.60 20.92
C VAL A 9 -7.34 19.72 21.77
N LYS A 10 -6.72 19.04 22.76
CA LYS A 10 -7.15 18.66 24.13
C LYS A 10 -7.56 17.22 24.49
N ASN A 11 -6.99 16.84 25.65
CA ASN A 11 -7.37 15.84 26.67
C ASN A 11 -7.14 14.36 26.30
N LYS A 12 -6.62 13.49 27.16
CA LYS A 12 -7.00 13.27 28.57
C LYS A 12 -5.94 12.44 29.30
N SER A 13 -5.86 12.66 30.61
CA SER A 13 -5.16 11.95 31.69
C SER A 13 -4.83 10.46 31.51
N ASN A 14 -3.66 10.05 32.00
CA ASN A 14 -3.63 8.96 33.00
C ASN A 14 -2.34 8.90 33.83
N SER A 15 -2.57 8.73 35.13
CA SER A 15 -1.61 8.56 36.21
C SER A 15 -0.91 7.20 36.13
N ARG A 16 0.42 7.17 36.35
CA ARG A 16 1.09 6.15 37.16
C ARG A 16 2.50 6.55 37.58
N ARG A 17 2.64 6.87 38.88
CA ARG A 17 3.80 6.59 39.76
C ARG A 17 4.35 5.19 39.43
N THR A 18 5.62 4.81 39.49
CA THR A 18 6.86 5.12 40.23
C THR A 18 7.94 4.30 39.48
N GLN A 19 9.20 4.66 39.33
CA GLN A 19 10.25 4.51 40.35
C GLN A 19 11.53 5.18 39.80
N GLN A 20 12.23 5.84 40.71
CA GLN A 20 13.53 6.45 40.49
C GLN A 20 14.61 5.38 40.37
N SER A 21 15.47 5.48 39.37
CA SER A 21 16.89 5.24 39.54
C SER A 21 17.62 6.49 39.05
N LYS A 22 18.28 7.17 39.98
CA LYS A 22 19.10 8.35 39.73
C LYS A 22 20.29 7.91 38.88
N GLN A 23 20.37 8.35 37.64
CA GLN A 23 21.66 8.53 36.97
C GLN A 23 21.75 9.94 36.39
N THR A 24 22.76 10.60 36.93
CA THR A 24 23.40 11.87 36.60
C THR A 24 23.14 12.42 35.20
N LYS A 25 22.69 13.69 35.18
CA LYS A 25 22.68 14.55 34.02
C LYS A 25 24.11 14.67 33.46
N ASN A 26 24.33 14.20 32.24
CA ASN A 26 25.26 14.83 31.31
C ASN A 26 24.50 15.14 30.03
N LYS A 27 24.17 16.42 29.85
CA LYS A 27 23.80 16.98 28.55
C LYS A 27 25.09 17.14 27.77
N ASN A 28 25.21 16.48 26.62
CA ASN A 28 25.80 17.04 25.40
C ASN A 28 25.46 16.13 24.20
N ASN A 29 25.32 16.78 23.06
CA ASN A 29 24.57 16.37 21.88
C ASN A 29 25.12 15.15 21.11
N SER A 30 24.17 14.41 20.52
CA SER A 30 24.18 13.87 19.15
C SER A 30 25.53 13.47 18.53
N ALA A 31 25.80 12.16 18.53
CA ALA A 31 26.18 11.39 17.33
C ALA A 31 26.14 9.89 17.69
N HIS A 32 25.34 9.13 16.94
CA HIS A 32 25.23 7.66 16.88
C HIS A 32 25.95 6.83 17.97
N ASN A 33 25.18 6.27 18.92
CA ASN A 33 25.64 5.16 19.75
C ASN A 33 25.75 3.89 18.87
N ILE A 34 26.90 3.70 18.22
CA ILE A 34 27.20 2.46 17.49
C ILE A 34 27.64 1.43 18.52
N VAL A 35 26.73 0.52 18.87
CA VAL A 35 27.05 -0.65 19.69
C VAL A 35 27.63 -1.72 18.76
N VAL A 36 28.96 -1.80 18.70
CA VAL A 36 29.64 -2.87 17.96
C VAL A 36 29.55 -4.16 18.78
N VAL A 37 28.60 -5.02 18.41
CA VAL A 37 28.54 -6.39 18.93
C VAL A 37 29.66 -7.18 18.24
N ARG A 38 30.75 -7.47 18.97
CA ARG A 38 31.74 -8.45 18.51
C ARG A 38 31.01 -9.77 18.27
N GLY A 39 31.17 -10.36 17.09
CA GLY A 39 30.69 -11.71 16.81
C GLY A 39 31.20 -12.65 17.90
N ALA A 40 30.30 -13.45 18.48
CA ALA A 40 30.64 -14.36 19.55
C ALA A 40 31.79 -15.27 19.07
N THR A 41 32.89 -15.30 19.81
CA THR A 41 33.89 -16.36 19.66
C THR A 41 33.16 -17.66 19.95
N SER A 42 33.28 -18.65 19.06
CA SER A 42 32.53 -19.91 19.06
C SER A 42 32.57 -20.74 20.36
N ASN A 43 33.33 -20.31 21.36
CA ASN A 43 33.51 -20.97 22.65
C ASN A 43 33.10 -20.08 23.84
N THR A 44 31.93 -19.44 23.80
CA THR A 44 31.27 -18.99 25.05
C THR A 44 30.66 -20.21 25.74
N PRO A 45 31.14 -20.64 26.92
CA PRO A 45 30.60 -21.79 27.62
C PRO A 45 29.23 -21.40 28.22
N GLY A 46 28.17 -21.47 27.42
CA GLY A 46 26.83 -21.11 27.84
C GLY A 46 25.76 -21.20 26.76
N THR A 47 26.11 -20.96 25.48
CA THR A 47 25.15 -21.08 24.36
C THR A 47 24.70 -22.51 24.10
N GLU A 48 25.55 -23.50 24.38
CA GLU A 48 25.20 -24.93 24.29
C GLU A 48 24.27 -25.39 25.43
N LYS A 49 24.18 -24.62 26.52
CA LYS A 49 23.32 -24.91 27.68
C LYS A 49 22.03 -24.10 27.71
N ASP A 50 21.84 -23.18 26.75
CA ASP A 50 20.60 -22.42 26.66
C ASP A 50 19.46 -23.40 26.33
N PRO A 51 18.45 -23.53 27.20
CA PRO A 51 17.34 -24.44 26.98
C PRO A 51 16.63 -24.17 25.65
N ASP A 52 16.62 -22.93 25.15
CA ASP A 52 15.99 -22.60 23.88
C ASP A 52 16.83 -23.12 22.68
N VAL A 53 18.16 -23.05 22.77
CA VAL A 53 19.08 -23.57 21.73
C VAL A 53 19.02 -25.10 21.67
N VAL A 54 18.98 -25.77 22.83
CA VAL A 54 18.83 -27.23 22.91
C VAL A 54 17.48 -27.69 22.32
N ARG A 55 16.38 -26.96 22.62
CA ARG A 55 15.07 -27.25 22.01
C ARG A 55 15.08 -27.05 20.50
N LEU A 56 15.77 -26.02 19.99
CA LEU A 56 15.89 -25.77 18.55
C LEU A 56 16.67 -26.88 17.85
N GLN A 57 17.72 -27.41 18.47
CA GLN A 57 18.48 -28.56 17.95
C GLN A 57 17.66 -29.86 17.91
N GLY A 58 16.64 -29.98 18.78
CA GLY A 58 15.71 -31.11 18.79
C GLY A 58 14.64 -31.08 17.70
N ILE A 59 14.54 -29.98 16.92
CA ILE A 59 13.58 -29.89 15.82
C ILE A 59 14.07 -30.78 14.67
N PRO A 60 13.28 -31.78 14.22
CA PRO A 60 13.63 -32.58 13.06
C PRO A 60 13.78 -31.69 11.84
N MET A 61 14.91 -31.79 11.14
CA MET A 61 15.12 -31.05 9.91
C MET A 61 14.25 -31.65 8.80
N PHE A 62 13.36 -30.84 8.23
CA PHE A 62 12.66 -31.21 7.02
C PHE A 62 13.47 -30.75 5.80
N LEU A 63 13.69 -31.65 4.86
CA LEU A 63 14.31 -31.31 3.59
C LEU A 63 13.23 -30.76 2.65
N PRO A 64 13.55 -29.77 1.79
CA PRO A 64 12.65 -29.33 0.74
C PRO A 64 12.19 -30.52 -0.10
N ILE A 65 10.89 -30.60 -0.38
CA ILE A 65 10.28 -31.72 -1.12
C ILE A 65 10.94 -31.84 -2.50
N MET A 66 11.19 -30.72 -3.18
CA MET A 66 11.89 -30.68 -4.46
C MET A 66 13.40 -30.46 -4.23
N ARG A 67 14.14 -31.54 -3.97
CA ARG A 67 15.60 -31.46 -3.71
C ARG A 67 16.45 -31.07 -4.92
N ALA A 68 15.89 -31.14 -6.14
CA ALA A 68 16.61 -30.88 -7.40
C ALA A 68 16.81 -29.39 -7.74
N THR A 69 16.16 -28.45 -7.04
CA THR A 69 16.22 -27.00 -7.33
C THR A 69 17.27 -26.24 -6.52
N LEU A 70 17.91 -26.89 -5.54
CA LEU A 70 19.02 -26.32 -4.77
C LEU A 70 20.32 -27.00 -5.23
N SER A 71 21.32 -26.21 -5.60
CA SER A 71 22.66 -26.65 -6.03
C SER A 71 23.49 -27.27 -4.90
N LEU A 72 22.88 -28.07 -4.03
CA LEU A 72 23.54 -28.77 -2.94
C LEU A 72 23.76 -30.25 -3.30
N PRO A 73 24.93 -30.83 -2.98
CA PRO A 73 25.25 -32.23 -3.23
C PRO A 73 24.59 -33.18 -2.21
N ALA A 74 23.32 -32.95 -1.86
CA ALA A 74 22.55 -33.85 -0.99
C ALA A 74 21.93 -35.00 -1.80
N ALA A 75 21.73 -36.15 -1.15
CA ALA A 75 21.12 -37.35 -1.74
C ALA A 75 19.82 -37.00 -2.47
N ARG A 76 19.89 -37.07 -3.81
CA ARG A 76 18.74 -36.91 -4.69
C ARG A 76 17.85 -38.13 -4.50
N ASP A 77 16.61 -37.90 -4.14
CA ASP A 77 15.57 -38.92 -4.15
C ASP A 77 14.75 -38.70 -5.43
N PRO A 78 15.11 -39.37 -6.54
CA PRO A 78 14.52 -39.12 -7.85
C PRO A 78 13.00 -39.42 -7.88
N GLU A 79 12.50 -40.29 -7.00
CA GLU A 79 11.09 -40.72 -7.01
C GLU A 79 10.14 -39.69 -6.40
N VAL A 80 10.61 -38.74 -5.59
CA VAL A 80 9.73 -37.75 -4.93
C VAL A 80 8.98 -36.87 -5.93
N LEU A 81 9.61 -36.53 -7.05
CA LEU A 81 8.97 -35.74 -8.10
C LEU A 81 7.95 -36.55 -8.90
N GLU A 82 8.21 -37.85 -9.11
CA GLU A 82 7.29 -38.77 -9.79
C GLU A 82 6.07 -39.11 -8.93
N ARG A 83 6.23 -39.09 -7.60
CA ARG A 83 5.16 -39.32 -6.62
C ARG A 83 4.29 -38.10 -6.33
N LEU A 84 4.67 -36.91 -6.83
CA LEU A 84 3.90 -35.70 -6.61
C LEU A 84 2.72 -35.64 -7.59
N ASP A 85 1.49 -35.69 -7.06
CA ASP A 85 0.29 -35.52 -7.87
C ASP A 85 0.20 -34.07 -8.40
N PRO A 86 0.16 -33.83 -9.72
CA PRO A 86 0.03 -32.49 -10.29
C PRO A 86 -1.38 -31.90 -10.17
N THR A 87 -2.38 -32.72 -9.83
CA THR A 87 -3.81 -32.34 -9.81
C THR A 87 -4.12 -31.15 -8.90
N PRO A 88 -3.60 -31.06 -7.64
CA PRO A 88 -3.89 -29.93 -6.76
C PRO A 88 -3.36 -28.60 -7.31
N LEU A 89 -2.14 -28.61 -7.87
CA LEU A 89 -1.55 -27.41 -8.48
C LEU A 89 -2.36 -26.95 -9.70
N ARG A 90 -2.74 -27.90 -10.57
CA ARG A 90 -3.60 -27.61 -11.72
C ARG A 90 -4.95 -27.01 -11.29
N ASN A 91 -5.57 -27.58 -10.26
CA ASN A 91 -6.84 -27.07 -9.73
C ASN A 91 -6.71 -25.66 -9.13
N LEU A 92 -5.59 -25.38 -8.46
CA LEU A 92 -5.29 -24.03 -7.99
C LEU A 92 -5.16 -23.04 -9.15
N CYS A 93 -4.39 -23.40 -10.19
CA CYS A 93 -4.24 -22.58 -11.39
C CYS A 93 -5.59 -22.32 -12.08
N LEU A 94 -6.46 -23.32 -12.19
CA LEU A 94 -7.79 -23.16 -12.77
C LEU A 94 -8.70 -22.25 -11.94
N ARG A 95 -8.66 -22.37 -10.61
CA ARG A 95 -9.39 -21.46 -9.71
C ARG A 95 -8.89 -20.02 -9.86
N TYR A 96 -7.58 -19.85 -9.93
CA TYR A 96 -6.96 -18.55 -10.11
C TYR A 96 -7.31 -17.92 -11.46
N GLN A 97 -7.21 -18.70 -12.55
CA GLN A 97 -7.62 -18.27 -13.89
C GLN A 97 -9.08 -17.80 -13.90
N ARG A 98 -10.00 -18.61 -13.37
CA ARG A 98 -11.42 -18.23 -13.30
C ARG A 98 -11.64 -16.94 -12.52
N HIS A 99 -10.98 -16.80 -11.38
CA HIS A 99 -11.07 -15.58 -10.57
C HIS A 99 -10.58 -14.35 -11.33
N LEU A 100 -9.41 -14.43 -11.96
CA LEU A 100 -8.85 -13.34 -12.76
C LEU A 100 -9.75 -12.99 -13.95
N THR A 101 -10.30 -13.99 -14.65
CA THR A 101 -11.24 -13.74 -15.75
C THR A 101 -12.49 -13.02 -15.26
N THR A 102 -13.12 -13.49 -14.17
CA THR A 102 -14.30 -12.82 -13.60
C THR A 102 -13.98 -11.39 -13.17
N ALA A 103 -12.84 -11.16 -12.51
CA ALA A 103 -12.42 -9.82 -12.10
C ALA A 103 -12.19 -8.91 -13.31
N ALA A 104 -11.51 -9.40 -14.36
CA ALA A 104 -11.29 -8.63 -15.58
C ALA A 104 -12.61 -8.28 -16.29
N SER A 105 -13.53 -9.23 -16.41
CA SER A 105 -14.85 -9.00 -17.00
C SER A 105 -15.68 -7.97 -16.22
N LEU A 106 -15.65 -8.04 -14.88
CA LEU A 106 -16.32 -7.05 -14.02
C LEU A 106 -15.72 -5.66 -14.24
N VAL A 107 -14.40 -5.53 -14.16
CA VAL A 107 -13.70 -4.25 -14.36
C VAL A 107 -13.99 -3.66 -15.74
N ALA A 108 -13.95 -4.46 -16.80
CA ALA A 108 -14.26 -4.00 -18.15
C ALA A 108 -15.71 -3.49 -18.26
N THR A 109 -16.66 -4.17 -17.62
CA THR A 109 -18.07 -3.76 -17.60
C THR A 109 -18.25 -2.42 -16.90
N GLU A 110 -17.66 -2.26 -15.71
CA GLU A 110 -17.71 -1.02 -14.93
C GLU A 110 -17.01 0.14 -15.66
N GLN A 111 -15.87 -0.12 -16.31
CA GLN A 111 -15.16 0.88 -17.11
C GLN A 111 -15.99 1.36 -18.30
N ASN A 112 -16.67 0.44 -18.99
CA ASN A 112 -17.59 0.79 -20.08
C ASN A 112 -18.77 1.62 -19.57
N HIS A 113 -19.34 1.25 -18.43
CA HIS A 113 -20.42 2.02 -17.80
C HIS A 113 -19.98 3.44 -17.43
N LEU A 114 -18.83 3.57 -16.77
CA LEU A 114 -18.26 4.87 -16.40
C LEU A 114 -17.97 5.73 -17.63
N THR A 115 -17.40 5.14 -18.69
CA THR A 115 -17.11 5.83 -19.95
C THR A 115 -18.39 6.41 -20.57
N GLN A 116 -19.48 5.64 -20.55
CA GLN A 116 -20.77 6.11 -21.03
C GLN A 116 -21.31 7.27 -20.18
N LYS A 117 -21.18 7.19 -18.85
CA LYS A 117 -21.59 8.27 -17.94
C LYS A 117 -20.80 9.56 -18.16
N VAL A 118 -19.49 9.46 -18.39
CA VAL A 118 -18.65 10.62 -18.72
C VAL A 118 -19.15 11.28 -20.00
N ARG A 119 -19.44 10.51 -21.06
CA ARG A 119 -19.96 11.05 -22.32
C ARG A 119 -21.32 11.73 -22.16
N GLU A 120 -22.21 11.18 -21.34
CA GLU A 120 -23.50 11.80 -21.01
C GLU A 120 -23.30 13.17 -20.33
N VAL A 121 -22.43 13.22 -19.32
CA VAL A 121 -22.11 14.46 -18.58
C VAL A 121 -21.48 15.50 -19.50
N ASP A 122 -20.52 15.11 -20.33
CA ASP A 122 -19.89 16.02 -21.31
C ASP A 122 -20.93 16.59 -22.29
N GLY A 123 -21.89 15.77 -22.72
CA GLY A 123 -23.01 16.20 -23.54
C GLY A 123 -23.87 17.25 -22.85
N GLU A 124 -24.22 17.05 -21.58
CA GLU A 124 -25.00 18.03 -20.80
C GLU A 124 -24.21 19.33 -20.55
N ILE A 125 -22.92 19.23 -20.24
CA ILE A 125 -22.04 20.40 -20.09
C ILE A 125 -22.02 21.21 -21.39
N ASN A 126 -21.88 20.56 -22.55
CA ASN A 126 -21.84 21.25 -23.83
C ASN A 126 -23.17 21.97 -24.15
N LYS A 127 -24.32 21.37 -23.80
CA LYS A 127 -25.64 22.02 -23.92
C LYS A 127 -25.72 23.29 -23.08
N ILE A 128 -25.32 23.19 -21.81
CA ILE A 128 -25.31 24.33 -20.87
C ILE A 128 -24.37 25.43 -21.38
N PHE A 129 -23.16 25.04 -21.82
CA PHE A 129 -22.16 25.95 -22.34
C PHE A 129 -22.64 26.71 -23.58
N THR A 130 -23.27 26.01 -24.52
CA THR A 130 -23.84 26.61 -25.73
C THR A 130 -24.95 27.61 -25.37
N ALA A 131 -25.88 27.22 -24.48
CA ALA A 131 -26.96 28.09 -24.03
C ALA A 131 -26.43 29.35 -23.29
N ALA A 132 -25.41 29.20 -22.45
CA ALA A 132 -24.76 30.31 -21.76
C ALA A 132 -24.07 31.26 -22.74
N THR A 133 -23.37 30.72 -23.73
CA THR A 133 -22.67 31.50 -24.77
C THR A 133 -23.66 32.31 -25.62
N ASP A 134 -24.80 31.71 -26.00
CA ASP A 134 -25.84 32.41 -26.75
C ASP A 134 -26.47 33.54 -25.92
N LYS A 135 -26.71 33.30 -24.63
CA LYS A 135 -27.20 34.31 -23.70
C LYS A 135 -26.20 35.46 -23.54
N GLN A 136 -24.91 35.15 -23.39
CA GLN A 136 -23.84 36.14 -23.32
C GLN A 136 -23.79 37.00 -24.60
N ARG A 137 -23.87 36.37 -25.78
CA ARG A 137 -23.88 37.10 -27.07
C ARG A 137 -25.09 38.04 -27.19
N LYS A 138 -26.27 37.62 -26.72
CA LYS A 138 -27.47 38.47 -26.69
C LYS A 138 -27.28 39.67 -25.75
N PHE A 139 -26.75 39.45 -24.55
CA PHE A 139 -26.50 40.53 -23.59
C PHE A 139 -25.44 41.51 -24.06
N ALA A 140 -24.37 41.05 -24.71
CA ALA A 140 -23.38 41.93 -25.33
C ALA A 140 -24.02 42.88 -26.36
N LYS A 141 -24.87 42.35 -27.25
CA LYS A 141 -25.62 43.16 -28.21
C LYS A 141 -26.56 44.18 -27.54
N TYR A 142 -27.19 43.82 -26.43
CA TYR A 142 -28.04 44.75 -25.67
C TYR A 142 -27.23 45.86 -25.00
N ALA A 143 -26.07 45.51 -24.41
CA ALA A 143 -25.16 46.49 -23.82
C ALA A 143 -24.63 47.49 -24.86
N GLU A 144 -24.24 47.02 -26.06
CA GLU A 144 -23.83 47.89 -27.17
C GLU A 144 -24.94 48.87 -27.59
N LYS A 145 -26.19 48.39 -27.69
CA LYS A 145 -27.34 49.26 -28.01
C LYS A 145 -27.58 50.31 -26.93
N LEU A 146 -27.49 49.91 -25.66
CA LEU A 146 -27.67 50.84 -24.54
C LEU A 146 -26.58 51.91 -24.52
N SER A 147 -25.31 51.52 -24.75
CA SER A 147 -24.18 52.45 -24.86
C SER A 147 -24.41 53.50 -25.95
N LYS A 148 -24.88 53.08 -27.13
CA LYS A 148 -25.19 53.99 -28.24
C LYS A 148 -26.30 55.00 -27.91
N VAL A 149 -27.34 54.56 -27.19
CA VAL A 149 -28.41 55.48 -26.74
C VAL A 149 -27.86 56.50 -25.76
N GLN A 150 -27.01 56.06 -24.82
CA GLN A 150 -26.38 56.97 -23.86
C GLN A 150 -25.45 57.99 -24.52
N GLU A 151 -24.81 57.67 -25.64
CA GLU A 151 -24.01 58.63 -26.42
C GLU A 151 -24.86 59.66 -27.20
N LEU A 152 -26.16 59.40 -27.40
CA LEU A 152 -27.08 60.25 -28.17
C LEU A 152 -27.98 61.15 -27.30
N SER A 153 -28.00 60.95 -25.97
CA SER A 153 -28.70 61.80 -24.98
C SER A 153 -27.75 62.82 -24.35
#